data_AF-A0A7G7KMY1-F1
#
_entry.id   AF-A0A7G7KMY1-F1
#
_cell.length_a   1.000
_cell.length_b   1.000
_cell.length_c   1.000
_cell.angle_alpha   90.00
_cell.angle_beta   90.00
_cell.angle_gamma   90.00
#
_symmetry.space_group_name_H-M   'P 1'
#
loop_
_entity.id
_entity.type
_entity.pdbx_description
1 polymer ?
#
loop_
_entity_poly.entity_id
_entity_poly.type
_entity_poly.pdbx_seq_one_letter_code
_entity_poly.pdbx_strand_id
1 'polypeptide(L)'
;MATRTRPWLPPSLGAGLLWIALSSCSAPPEPGESQTRVDDCLRGVNLDRLPALLKHCDAVVEAFPEHPQPRNERALLLKLAGKPLEACRDSLKAAALVKQGRHPVDALMRDEIDLRRRNCLRLTTDRAAAAPSAATAGDPTGPDRD
;
A
#
# COMPACT_ATOMS: atom_id res chain seq x y z
N MET A 1 -80.82 -22.28 48.25
CA MET A 1 -79.52 -22.82 48.73
C MET A 1 -78.45 -22.33 47.79
N ALA A 2 -77.51 -21.56 48.33
CA ALA A 2 -76.44 -20.88 47.63
C ALA A 2 -75.16 -21.71 47.70
N THR A 3 -74.43 -21.81 46.60
CA THR A 3 -73.00 -22.18 46.62
C THR A 3 -72.34 -21.71 45.32
N ARG A 4 -71.46 -20.71 45.40
CA ARG A 4 -70.10 -20.84 44.84
C ARG A 4 -69.18 -19.78 45.42
N THR A 5 -68.35 -20.27 46.33
CA THR A 5 -67.18 -19.65 46.92
C THR A 5 -66.00 -19.69 45.94
N ARG A 6 -65.21 -18.61 45.92
CA ARG A 6 -63.90 -18.48 45.23
C ARG A 6 -62.86 -19.46 45.79
N PRO A 7 -61.89 -19.88 44.96
CA PRO A 7 -60.48 -19.62 45.29
C PRO A 7 -59.67 -19.17 44.04
N TRP A 8 -58.86 -18.11 44.12
CA TRP A 8 -57.46 -18.03 44.57
C TRP A 8 -56.50 -18.01 43.37
N LEU A 9 -55.91 -16.84 43.11
CA LEU A 9 -54.88 -16.62 42.08
C LEU A 9 -53.54 -17.21 42.52
N PRO A 10 -52.75 -17.83 41.62
CA PRO A 10 -51.31 -17.91 41.78
C PRO A 10 -50.64 -16.61 41.27
N PRO A 11 -49.64 -16.05 41.99
CA PRO A 11 -48.83 -14.95 41.52
C PRO A 11 -47.53 -15.52 40.96
N SER A 12 -47.29 -15.49 39.65
CA SER A 12 -45.97 -15.73 39.08
C SER A 12 -45.89 -15.37 37.60
N LEU A 13 -44.89 -14.54 37.29
CA LEU A 13 -44.14 -14.49 36.03
C LEU A 13 -44.88 -13.88 34.83
N GLY A 14 -44.71 -12.56 34.64
CA GLY A 14 -45.17 -11.94 33.40
C GLY A 14 -44.85 -10.45 33.29
N ALA A 15 -43.56 -10.07 33.30
CA ALA A 15 -43.06 -8.86 32.65
C ALA A 15 -41.56 -8.74 32.91
N GLY A 16 -40.75 -9.30 32.02
CA GLY A 16 -39.30 -9.08 32.10
C GLY A 16 -38.53 -10.13 31.34
N LEU A 17 -38.60 -10.09 30.01
CA LEU A 17 -37.61 -10.66 29.09
C LEU A 17 -38.03 -10.33 27.65
N LEU A 18 -37.88 -9.06 27.27
CA LEU A 18 -37.86 -8.65 25.86
C LEU A 18 -36.67 -7.72 25.62
N TRP A 19 -35.48 -8.17 26.01
CA TRP A 19 -34.22 -7.45 25.78
C TRP A 19 -33.03 -8.40 25.62
N ILE A 20 -33.15 -9.50 24.85
CA ILE A 20 -31.95 -10.23 24.40
C ILE A 20 -32.21 -10.82 23.01
N ALA A 21 -31.95 -10.04 21.96
CA ALA A 21 -31.80 -10.56 20.61
C ALA A 21 -31.03 -9.57 19.70
N LEU A 22 -29.81 -9.21 20.08
CA LEU A 22 -28.78 -8.64 19.18
C LEU A 22 -27.36 -8.97 19.67
N SER A 23 -27.13 -10.20 20.13
CA SER A 23 -25.77 -10.74 20.27
C SER A 23 -25.37 -11.37 18.95
N SER A 24 -25.12 -10.52 17.94
CA SER A 24 -24.50 -10.97 16.70
C SER A 24 -23.03 -11.26 17.01
N CYS A 25 -22.62 -12.52 16.80
CA CYS A 25 -21.25 -13.01 16.94
C CYS A 25 -20.23 -11.99 16.42
N SER A 26 -19.48 -11.37 17.32
CA SER A 26 -18.20 -10.75 16.99
C SER A 26 -17.14 -11.64 17.60
N ALA A 27 -16.49 -12.46 16.77
CA ALA A 27 -15.29 -13.16 17.20
C ALA A 27 -14.23 -12.09 17.56
N PRO A 28 -13.57 -12.18 18.73
CA PRO A 28 -12.43 -11.31 19.01
C PRO A 28 -11.36 -11.53 17.92
N PRO A 29 -10.74 -10.49 17.37
CA PRO A 29 -9.58 -10.70 16.51
C PRO A 29 -8.52 -11.44 17.31
N GLU A 30 -8.02 -12.55 16.76
CA GLU A 30 -6.89 -13.28 17.32
C GLU A 30 -5.73 -12.29 17.60
N PRO A 31 -5.23 -12.21 18.84
CA PRO A 31 -4.17 -11.27 19.17
C PRO A 31 -2.85 -11.75 18.57
N GLY A 32 -2.33 -11.06 17.55
CA GLY A 32 -0.90 -11.18 17.20
C GLY A 32 -0.49 -11.09 15.74
N GLU A 33 -1.39 -11.19 14.77
CA GLU A 33 -1.02 -11.00 13.36
C GLU A 33 -1.89 -9.91 12.73
N SER A 34 -1.41 -8.67 12.75
CA SER A 34 -1.88 -7.73 11.74
C SER A 34 -1.41 -8.27 10.39
N GLN A 35 -2.29 -9.00 9.69
CA GLN A 35 -2.02 -9.46 8.34
C GLN A 35 -1.60 -8.25 7.50
N THR A 36 -0.40 -8.29 6.93
CA THR A 36 0.07 -7.25 6.02
C THR A 36 -0.96 -7.08 4.90
N ARG A 37 -1.35 -5.85 4.58
CA ARG A 37 -2.29 -5.54 3.52
C ARG A 37 -1.60 -4.79 2.39
N VAL A 38 -2.20 -4.87 1.22
CA VAL A 38 -1.68 -4.26 -0.02
C VAL A 38 -1.49 -2.74 0.10
N ASP A 39 -2.35 -2.07 0.88
CA ASP A 39 -2.38 -0.63 1.11
C ASP A 39 -1.59 -0.18 2.36
N ASP A 40 -0.80 -1.08 2.97
CA ASP A 40 -0.09 -0.78 4.21
C ASP A 40 1.09 0.17 4.03
N CYS A 41 1.66 0.26 2.81
CA CYS A 41 2.81 1.12 2.53
C CYS A 41 2.54 2.58 2.95
N LEU A 42 1.37 3.13 2.61
CA LEU A 42 0.99 4.49 2.98
C LEU A 42 -0.04 4.58 4.13
N ARG A 43 -0.28 3.49 4.87
CA ARG A 43 -1.14 3.57 6.06
C ARG A 43 -0.39 4.24 7.21
N GLY A 44 -0.97 5.31 7.77
CA GLY A 44 -0.40 6.00 8.94
C GLY A 44 0.93 6.71 8.64
N VAL A 45 1.08 7.26 7.42
CA VAL A 45 2.30 7.95 6.98
C VAL A 45 2.71 9.05 7.94
N ASN A 46 3.98 8.99 8.36
CA ASN A 46 4.66 10.05 9.06
C ASN A 46 6.03 10.28 8.38
N LEU A 47 6.19 11.45 7.75
CA LEU A 47 7.40 11.78 6.99
C LEU A 47 8.62 12.05 7.88
N ASP A 48 8.42 12.40 9.16
CA ASP A 48 9.52 12.53 10.14
C ASP A 48 10.21 11.18 10.40
N ARG A 49 9.53 10.08 10.05
CA ARG A 49 10.04 8.70 10.16
C ARG A 49 10.20 8.04 8.80
N LEU A 50 10.48 8.81 7.74
CA LEU A 50 10.60 8.31 6.37
C LEU A 50 11.51 7.07 6.22
N PRO A 51 12.68 6.95 6.89
CA PRO A 51 13.49 5.73 6.82
C PRO A 51 12.79 4.49 7.37
N ALA A 52 12.03 4.63 8.47
CA ALA A 52 11.27 3.53 9.04
C ALA A 52 10.06 3.17 8.18
N LEU A 53 9.39 4.18 7.63
CA LEU A 53 8.29 4.02 6.68
C LEU A 53 8.76 3.27 5.42
N LEU A 54 9.94 3.60 4.87
CA LEU A 54 10.51 2.87 3.74
C LEU A 54 10.76 1.39 4.05
N LYS A 55 11.31 1.08 5.24
CA LYS A 55 11.52 -0.31 5.66
C LYS A 55 10.21 -1.09 5.77
N HIS A 56 9.17 -0.45 6.30
CA HIS A 56 7.83 -1.02 6.32
C HIS A 56 7.32 -1.29 4.91
N CYS A 57 7.45 -0.33 4.00
CA CYS A 57 7.06 -0.49 2.60
C CYS A 57 7.84 -1.57 1.86
N ASP A 58 9.12 -1.78 2.18
CA ASP A 58 9.90 -2.88 1.64
C ASP A 58 9.26 -4.23 1.99
N ALA A 59 8.85 -4.42 3.25
CA ALA A 59 8.15 -5.63 3.67
C ALA A 59 6.79 -5.83 2.97
N VAL A 60 6.03 -4.76 2.71
CA VAL A 60 4.77 -4.83 1.95
C VAL A 60 5.02 -5.21 0.50
N VAL A 61 6.05 -4.66 -0.15
CA VAL A 61 6.44 -5.04 -1.52
C VAL A 61 6.90 -6.50 -1.60
N GLU A 62 7.59 -7.00 -0.57
CA GLU A 62 7.98 -8.41 -0.46
C GLU A 62 6.77 -9.33 -0.26
N ALA A 63 5.79 -8.93 0.54
CA ALA A 63 4.55 -9.69 0.75
C ALA A 63 3.66 -9.73 -0.50
N PHE A 64 3.70 -8.70 -1.35
CA PHE A 64 2.85 -8.54 -2.52
C PHE A 64 3.65 -8.22 -3.80
N PRO A 65 4.56 -9.11 -4.23
CA PRO A 65 5.55 -8.78 -5.27
C PRO A 65 4.94 -8.52 -6.65
N GLU A 66 3.78 -9.12 -6.92
CA GLU A 66 3.03 -9.03 -8.18
C GLU A 66 1.90 -7.99 -8.14
N HIS A 67 1.62 -7.39 -6.98
CA HIS A 67 0.64 -6.33 -6.89
C HIS A 67 1.28 -4.97 -7.29
N PRO A 68 0.66 -4.19 -8.19
CA PRO A 68 1.24 -2.91 -8.64
C PRO A 68 1.28 -1.83 -7.55
N GLN A 69 0.28 -1.79 -6.67
CA GLN A 69 0.11 -0.72 -5.67
C GLN A 69 1.29 -0.58 -4.68
N PRO A 70 1.80 -1.64 -4.00
CA PRO A 70 2.93 -1.51 -3.09
C PRO A 70 4.17 -0.84 -3.72
N ARG A 71 4.46 -1.20 -4.99
CA ARG A 71 5.57 -0.59 -5.74
C ARG A 71 5.27 0.86 -6.11
N ASN A 72 4.04 1.14 -6.52
CA ASN A 72 3.61 2.52 -6.77
C ASN A 72 3.81 3.39 -5.52
N GLU A 73 3.35 2.92 -4.36
CA GLU A 73 3.46 3.61 -3.09
C GLU A 73 4.92 3.77 -2.64
N ARG A 74 5.72 2.71 -2.71
CA ARG A 74 7.16 2.77 -2.36
C ARG A 74 7.93 3.74 -3.27
N ALA A 75 7.57 3.85 -4.56
CA ALA A 75 8.17 4.84 -5.45
C ALA A 75 7.97 6.28 -4.97
N LEU A 76 6.88 6.58 -4.25
CA LEU A 76 6.63 7.92 -3.68
C LEU A 76 7.68 8.21 -2.62
N LEU A 77 7.81 7.28 -1.69
CA LEU A 77 8.65 7.40 -0.52
C LEU A 77 10.12 7.43 -0.89
N LEU A 78 10.52 6.63 -1.89
CA LEU A 78 11.88 6.66 -2.44
C LEU A 78 12.19 8.02 -3.07
N LYS A 79 11.23 8.65 -3.76
CA LYS A 79 11.41 10.00 -4.30
C LYS A 79 11.54 11.04 -3.18
N LEU A 80 10.72 10.95 -2.14
CA LEU A 80 10.82 11.82 -0.95
C LEU A 80 12.14 11.63 -0.20
N ALA A 81 12.70 10.42 -0.23
CA ALA A 81 14.00 10.10 0.39
C ALA A 81 15.21 10.47 -0.48
N GLY A 82 15.01 11.19 -1.60
CA GLY A 82 16.10 11.59 -2.49
C GLY A 82 16.69 10.44 -3.30
N LYS A 83 15.93 9.36 -3.52
CA LYS A 83 16.36 8.15 -4.24
C LYS A 83 15.63 7.98 -5.58
N PRO A 84 15.81 8.90 -6.54
CA PRO A 84 15.00 8.94 -7.76
C PRO A 84 15.21 7.74 -8.69
N LEU A 85 16.40 7.11 -8.68
CA LEU A 85 16.68 5.94 -9.50
C LEU A 85 15.93 4.70 -8.99
N GLU A 86 15.89 4.51 -7.67
CA GLU A 86 15.11 3.44 -7.03
C GLU A 86 13.61 3.65 -7.27
N ALA A 87 13.12 4.88 -7.07
CA ALA A 87 11.73 5.25 -7.36
C ALA A 87 11.36 4.97 -8.83
N CYS A 88 12.27 5.27 -9.76
CA CYS A 88 12.09 5.02 -11.19
C CYS A 88 11.97 3.52 -11.49
N ARG A 89 12.82 2.66 -10.88
CA ARG A 89 12.69 1.20 -11.02
C ARG A 89 11.33 0.68 -10.55
N ASP A 90 10.86 1.15 -9.40
CA ASP A 90 9.53 0.74 -8.91
C ASP A 90 8.39 1.25 -9.80
N SER A 91 8.49 2.48 -10.30
CA SER A 91 7.48 3.06 -11.20
C SER A 91 7.34 2.24 -12.50
N LEU A 92 8.47 1.82 -13.08
CA LEU A 92 8.49 0.97 -14.27
C LEU A 92 7.89 -0.42 -13.99
N LYS A 93 8.26 -1.03 -12.85
CA LYS A 93 7.75 -2.35 -12.46
C LYS A 93 6.26 -2.31 -12.16
N ALA A 94 5.76 -1.29 -11.45
CA ALA A 94 4.33 -1.10 -11.19
C ALA A 94 3.53 -0.99 -12.50
N ALA A 95 4.02 -0.20 -13.47
CA ALA A 95 3.38 -0.09 -14.78
C ALA A 95 3.37 -1.42 -15.55
N ALA A 96 4.44 -2.21 -15.46
CA ALA A 96 4.49 -3.53 -16.06
C ALA A 96 3.47 -4.49 -15.43
N LEU A 97 3.29 -4.45 -14.10
CA LEU A 97 2.28 -5.25 -13.39
C LEU A 97 0.85 -4.84 -13.76
N VAL A 98 0.57 -3.54 -13.92
CA VAL A 98 -0.73 -3.07 -14.45
C VAL A 98 -0.98 -3.63 -15.85
N LYS A 99 0.02 -3.62 -16.74
CA LYS A 99 -0.10 -4.17 -18.10
C LYS A 99 -0.38 -5.68 -18.12
N GLN A 100 0.13 -6.42 -17.13
CA GLN A 100 -0.14 -7.86 -17.01
C GLN A 100 -1.59 -8.17 -16.61
N GLY A 101 -2.30 -7.22 -15.97
CA GLY A 101 -3.72 -7.34 -15.68
C GLY A 101 -4.09 -8.40 -14.64
N ARG A 102 -3.13 -8.93 -13.88
CA ARG A 102 -3.36 -9.98 -12.86
C ARG A 102 -4.10 -9.49 -11.62
N HIS A 103 -3.96 -8.20 -11.31
CA HIS A 103 -4.60 -7.57 -10.16
C HIS A 103 -5.45 -6.38 -10.64
N PRO A 104 -6.71 -6.29 -10.21
CA PRO A 104 -7.53 -5.13 -10.52
C PRO A 104 -6.92 -3.90 -9.84
N VAL A 105 -6.81 -2.82 -10.61
CA VAL A 105 -6.49 -1.49 -10.13
C VAL A 105 -7.59 -0.56 -10.59
N ASP A 106 -7.99 0.39 -9.75
CA ASP A 106 -8.94 1.42 -10.15
C ASP A 106 -8.32 2.41 -11.15
N ALA A 107 -9.15 3.31 -11.70
CA ALA A 107 -8.70 4.29 -12.68
C ALA A 107 -7.68 5.28 -12.10
N LEU A 108 -7.87 5.72 -10.86
CA LEU A 108 -6.98 6.68 -10.21
C LEU A 108 -5.58 6.09 -10.01
N MET A 109 -5.50 4.85 -9.52
CA MET A 109 -4.25 4.12 -9.35
C MET A 109 -3.53 3.92 -10.69
N ARG A 110 -4.26 3.64 -11.78
CA ARG A 110 -3.68 3.55 -13.13
C ARG A 110 -3.07 4.88 -13.58
N ASP A 111 -3.80 5.98 -13.41
CA ASP A 111 -3.34 7.31 -13.81
C ASP A 111 -2.10 7.73 -13.03
N GLU A 112 -2.07 7.44 -11.74
CA GLU A 112 -0.93 7.71 -10.87
C GLU A 112 0.32 6.91 -11.29
N ILE A 113 0.15 5.61 -11.55
CA ILE A 113 1.23 4.73 -12.01
C ILE A 113 1.77 5.22 -13.36
N ASP A 114 0.89 5.59 -14.31
CA ASP A 114 1.35 6.08 -15.61
C ASP A 114 2.07 7.43 -15.50
N LEU A 115 1.58 8.34 -14.67
CA LEU A 115 2.26 9.61 -14.40
C LEU A 115 3.68 9.39 -13.87
N ARG A 116 3.85 8.50 -12.90
CA ARG A 116 5.17 8.19 -12.30
C ARG A 116 6.09 7.51 -13.30
N ARG A 117 5.57 6.60 -14.14
CA ARG A 117 6.30 6.00 -15.26
C ARG A 117 6.81 7.06 -16.23
N ARG A 118 5.95 7.98 -16.68
CA ARG A 118 6.33 9.07 -17.61
C ARG A 118 7.41 9.97 -16.98
N ASN A 119 7.27 10.33 -15.71
CA ASN A 119 8.26 11.13 -15.01
C ASN A 119 9.61 10.40 -14.88
N CYS A 120 9.61 9.10 -14.62
CA CYS A 120 10.80 8.26 -14.59
C CYS A 120 11.52 8.24 -15.95
N LEU A 121 10.79 8.03 -17.05
CA LEU A 121 11.38 8.03 -18.40
C LEU A 121 12.04 9.38 -18.72
N ARG A 122 11.38 10.50 -18.40
CA ARG A 122 11.96 11.84 -18.58
C ARG A 122 13.26 12.00 -17.78
N LEU A 123 13.27 11.63 -16.50
CA LEU A 123 14.49 11.68 -15.67
C LEU A 123 15.66 10.88 -16.27
N THR A 124 15.37 9.71 -16.87
CA THR A 124 16.40 8.88 -17.51
C THR A 124 16.89 9.46 -18.83
N THR A 125 16.00 10.04 -19.63
CA THR A 125 16.35 10.70 -20.88
C THR A 125 17.19 11.95 -20.62
N ASP A 126 16.79 12.81 -19.69
CA ASP A 126 17.51 14.03 -19.33
C ASP A 126 18.93 13.70 -18.83
N ARG A 127 19.07 12.63 -18.02
CA ARG A 127 20.40 12.15 -17.60
C ARG A 127 21.24 11.63 -18.75
N ALA A 128 20.65 10.87 -19.67
CA ALA A 128 21.38 10.35 -20.83
C ALA A 128 21.89 11.49 -21.72
N ALA A 129 21.09 12.55 -21.89
CA ALA A 129 21.49 13.75 -22.62
C ALA A 129 22.60 14.55 -21.93
N ALA A 130 22.66 14.50 -20.59
CA ALA A 130 23.69 15.18 -19.80
C ALA A 130 24.99 14.37 -19.63
N ALA A 131 25.04 13.12 -20.07
CA ALA A 131 26.24 12.29 -19.98
C ALA A 131 27.31 12.79 -20.98
N PRO A 132 28.58 12.98 -20.57
CA PRO A 132 29.64 13.33 -21.50
C PRO A 132 29.78 12.23 -22.56
N SER A 133 29.86 12.65 -23.83
CA SER A 133 29.99 11.71 -24.94
C SER A 133 31.30 10.93 -24.78
N ALA A 134 31.23 9.59 -24.76
CA ALA A 134 32.41 8.73 -24.71
C ALA A 134 33.38 8.95 -25.89
N ALA A 135 32.96 9.69 -26.92
CA ALA A 135 33.75 10.07 -28.08
C ALA A 135 34.84 11.13 -27.80
N THR A 136 34.91 11.74 -26.60
CA THR A 136 35.95 12.75 -26.27
C THR A 136 37.05 12.22 -25.34
N ALA A 137 36.97 10.96 -24.90
CA ALA A 137 37.92 10.36 -23.95
C ALA A 137 39.02 9.52 -24.64
N GLY A 138 39.54 9.98 -25.78
CA GLY A 138 40.61 9.27 -26.48
C GLY A 138 41.31 10.11 -27.52
N ASP A 139 42.33 10.87 -27.10
CA ASP A 139 43.58 10.97 -27.85
C ASP A 139 44.75 11.30 -26.89
N PRO A 140 45.51 10.30 -26.41
CA PRO A 140 46.79 10.51 -25.76
C PRO A 140 47.92 10.29 -26.76
N THR A 141 47.97 11.04 -27.86
CA THR A 141 49.17 11.13 -28.70
C THR A 141 49.49 12.58 -29.08
N GLY A 142 49.89 13.36 -28.07
CA GLY A 142 50.68 14.56 -28.32
C GLY A 142 52.13 14.13 -28.60
N PRO A 143 52.79 14.60 -29.69
CA PRO A 143 54.19 14.29 -29.92
C PRO A 143 55.05 15.07 -28.94
N ASP A 144 55.83 14.35 -28.13
CA ASP A 144 57.01 14.89 -27.46
C ASP A 144 57.92 15.53 -28.52
N ARG A 145 58.26 16.82 -28.32
CA ARG A 145 59.34 17.49 -29.02
C ARG A 145 60.50 17.62 -28.05
N ASP A 146 61.57 16.90 -28.36
CA ASP A 146 62.95 17.23 -27.95
C ASP A 146 63.41 18.54 -28.63
#